data_AF-A0A935MCX6-F1
#
_entry.id   AF-A0A935MCX6-F1
#
_cell.length_a   1.000
_cell.length_b   1.000
_cell.length_c   1.000
_cell.angle_alpha   90.00
_cell.angle_beta   90.00
_cell.angle_gamma   90.00
#
_symmetry.space_group_name_H-M   'P 1'
#
loop_
_entity.id
_entity.type
_entity.pdbx_description
1 polymer ?
#
loop_
_entity_poly.entity_id
_entity_poly.type
_entity_poly.pdbx_seq_one_letter_code
_entity_poly.pdbx_strand_id
1 'polypeptide(L)'
;MSFLNYVDPADLPAWRLLTLERRNGLVNVLAMSLLDGNGIQLSHFGEAIQEKSLNRVQVEGIVARIWEYRHDDGVDFVARIAVYDEHTPVDPKRAGNFGRARRAAHYITIRFANGKTSSGAAIRLQLKMRIRVVGELRDKAQVVSCATNCSRPVPPRWLP
;
A
#
# COMPACT_ATOMS: atom_id res chain seq x y z
N MET A 1 7.73 14.68 15.59
CA MET A 1 7.05 15.28 16.76
C MET A 1 5.63 14.74 16.84
N SER A 2 5.13 14.45 18.03
CA SER A 2 3.76 13.97 18.25
C SER A 2 2.85 15.13 18.61
N PHE A 3 1.64 15.19 18.05
CA PHE A 3 0.66 16.23 18.43
C PHE A 3 0.26 16.13 19.91
N LEU A 4 0.36 14.92 20.50
CA LEU A 4 0.14 14.68 21.92
C LEU A 4 1.09 15.47 22.83
N ASN A 5 2.22 15.96 22.30
CA ASN A 5 3.15 16.80 23.05
C ASN A 5 2.61 18.23 23.28
N TYR A 6 1.50 18.59 22.64
CA TYR A 6 0.84 19.89 22.77
C TYR A 6 -0.53 19.82 23.47
N VAL A 7 -0.90 18.64 23.97
CA VAL A 7 -2.15 18.41 24.70
C VAL A 7 -1.89 18.64 26.18
N ASP A 8 -2.86 19.24 26.88
CA ASP A 8 -2.82 19.42 28.33
C ASP A 8 -2.60 18.06 29.03
N PRO A 9 -1.65 17.94 29.96
CA PRO A 9 -1.44 16.71 30.73
C PRO A 9 -2.71 16.11 31.35
N ALA A 10 -3.67 16.94 31.75
CA ALA A 10 -4.95 16.49 32.32
C ALA A 10 -5.83 15.76 31.30
N ASP A 11 -5.75 16.13 30.02
CA ASP A 11 -6.57 15.56 28.95
C ASP A 11 -5.91 14.36 28.27
N LEU A 12 -4.60 14.14 28.47
CA LEU A 12 -3.86 13.03 27.88
C LEU A 12 -4.52 11.65 28.03
N PRO A 13 -5.12 11.29 29.19
CA PRO A 13 -5.83 10.01 29.32
C PRO A 13 -6.99 9.90 28.34
N ALA A 14 -7.82 10.94 28.19
CA ALA A 14 -8.95 10.96 27.27
C ALA A 14 -8.49 10.88 25.81
N TRP A 15 -7.45 11.65 25.44
CA TRP A 15 -6.90 11.63 24.08
C TRP A 15 -6.29 10.28 23.71
N ARG A 16 -5.68 9.55 24.64
CA ARG A 16 -5.14 8.21 24.40
C ARG A 16 -6.22 7.14 24.22
N LEU A 17 -7.42 7.38 24.75
CA LEU A 17 -8.57 6.48 24.61
C LEU A 17 -9.33 6.68 23.29
N LEU A 18 -9.10 7.78 22.58
CA LEU A 18 -9.73 8.01 21.29
C LEU A 18 -9.24 6.99 20.25
N THR A 19 -10.21 6.24 19.73
CA THR A 19 -10.06 5.33 18.60
C THR A 19 -10.69 5.95 17.37
N LEU A 20 -9.89 6.18 16.34
CA LEU A 20 -10.36 6.70 15.06
C LEU A 20 -10.45 5.57 14.05
N GLU A 21 -11.60 5.42 13.38
CA GLU A 21 -11.70 4.54 12.22
C GLU A 21 -11.07 5.23 11.02
N ARG A 22 -9.91 4.76 10.60
CA ARG A 22 -9.25 5.22 9.38
C ARG A 22 -9.59 4.27 8.25
N ARG A 23 -10.32 4.76 7.24
CA ARG A 23 -10.52 4.04 5.99
C ARG A 23 -9.38 4.37 5.04
N ASN A 24 -8.58 3.36 4.71
CA ASN A 24 -7.56 3.49 3.67
C ASN A 24 -8.01 2.67 2.46
N GLY A 25 -8.11 3.33 1.31
CA GLY A 25 -8.27 2.67 0.03
C GLY A 25 -7.06 1.81 -0.26
N LEU A 26 -7.29 0.54 -0.58
CA LEU A 26 -6.26 -0.40 -1.00
C LEU A 26 -6.76 -1.21 -2.20
N VAL A 27 -5.82 -1.69 -3.02
CA VAL A 27 -6.13 -2.58 -4.13
C VAL A 27 -5.93 -4.01 -3.66
N ASN A 28 -7.00 -4.80 -3.60
CA ASN A 28 -6.90 -6.24 -3.44
C ASN A 28 -6.45 -6.84 -4.76
N VAL A 29 -5.25 -7.39 -4.78
CA VAL A 29 -4.63 -7.91 -6.00
C VAL A 29 -5.22 -9.26 -6.33
N LEU A 30 -5.73 -9.38 -7.55
CA LEU A 30 -6.24 -10.62 -8.12
C LEU A 30 -5.18 -11.25 -9.01
N ALA A 31 -4.52 -10.46 -9.85
CA ALA A 31 -3.42 -10.91 -10.70
C ALA A 31 -2.26 -9.91 -10.69
N MET A 32 -1.06 -10.41 -10.96
CA MET A 32 0.17 -9.63 -11.00
C MET A 32 1.04 -10.07 -12.18
N SER A 33 1.60 -9.11 -12.90
CA SER A 33 2.70 -9.30 -13.84
C SER A 33 3.97 -8.67 -13.29
N LEU A 34 5.08 -9.39 -13.37
CA LEU A 34 6.42 -8.84 -13.18
C LEU A 34 6.89 -8.25 -14.49
N LEU A 35 7.42 -7.02 -14.45
CA LEU A 35 7.92 -6.32 -15.62
C LEU A 35 9.42 -6.07 -15.51
N ASP A 36 10.10 -6.01 -16.65
CA ASP A 36 11.49 -5.58 -16.73
C ASP A 36 11.62 -4.03 -16.68
N GLY A 37 12.86 -3.53 -16.83
CA GLY A 37 13.12 -2.08 -16.87
C GLY A 37 12.42 -1.35 -18.02
N ASN A 38 12.10 -2.06 -19.10
CA ASN A 38 11.46 -1.53 -20.30
C ASN A 38 9.93 -1.68 -20.28
N GLY A 39 9.37 -2.33 -19.25
CA GLY A 39 7.94 -2.59 -19.13
C GLY A 39 7.47 -3.87 -19.85
N ILE A 40 8.40 -4.70 -20.31
CA ILE A 40 8.10 -6.01 -20.91
C ILE A 40 7.77 -7.00 -19.78
N GLN A 41 6.71 -7.77 -19.98
CA GLN A 41 6.28 -8.79 -19.02
C GLN A 41 7.27 -9.95 -18.98
N LEU A 42 7.85 -10.18 -17.80
CA LEU A 42 8.73 -11.31 -17.51
C LEU A 42 7.96 -12.53 -17.03
N SER A 43 6.96 -12.32 -16.17
CA SER A 43 6.12 -13.39 -15.64
C SER A 43 4.75 -12.88 -15.27
N HIS A 44 3.77 -13.79 -15.22
CA HIS A 44 2.40 -13.50 -14.82
C HIS A 44 1.93 -14.50 -13.76
N PHE A 45 1.18 -14.01 -12.79
CA PHE A 45 0.66 -14.76 -11.67
C PHE A 45 -0.81 -14.37 -11.46
N GLY A 46 -1.70 -15.35 -11.31
CA GLY A 46 -3.14 -15.10 -11.30
C GLY A 46 -3.79 -15.37 -12.66
N GLU A 47 -5.11 -15.37 -12.66
CA GLU A 47 -5.89 -15.40 -13.89
C GLU A 47 -6.36 -13.99 -14.23
N ALA A 48 -6.50 -13.71 -15.53
CA ALA A 48 -7.15 -12.49 -15.99
C ALA A 48 -8.59 -12.47 -15.47
N ILE A 49 -8.95 -11.40 -14.76
CA ILE A 49 -10.32 -11.21 -14.29
C ILE A 49 -11.26 -11.26 -15.50
N GLN A 50 -12.18 -12.21 -15.52
CA GLN A 50 -13.23 -12.29 -16.54
C GLN A 50 -14.07 -10.99 -16.54
N GLU A 51 -14.42 -10.54 -17.73
CA GLU A 51 -14.79 -9.17 -18.16
C GLU A 51 -15.99 -8.46 -17.50
N LYS A 52 -16.48 -8.83 -16.31
CA LYS A 52 -17.73 -8.25 -15.76
C LYS A 52 -17.64 -7.59 -14.38
N SER A 53 -16.46 -7.32 -13.83
CA SER A 53 -16.34 -6.52 -12.60
C SER A 53 -16.33 -5.01 -12.92
N LEU A 54 -17.32 -4.27 -12.40
CA LEU A 54 -17.35 -2.79 -12.47
C LEU A 54 -16.23 -2.16 -11.61
N ASN A 55 -15.74 -2.86 -10.58
CA ASN A 55 -14.69 -2.39 -9.68
C ASN A 55 -13.36 -3.05 -10.05
N ARG A 56 -12.79 -2.61 -11.17
CA ARG A 56 -11.51 -3.10 -11.67
C ARG A 56 -10.50 -1.98 -11.69
N VAL A 57 -9.34 -2.25 -11.09
CA VAL A 57 -8.17 -1.38 -11.10
C VAL A 57 -7.01 -2.12 -11.72
N GLN A 58 -6.33 -1.47 -12.67
CA GLN A 58 -5.07 -1.93 -13.21
C GLN A 58 -4.04 -0.83 -12.99
N VAL A 59 -2.97 -1.15 -12.25
CA VAL A 59 -1.94 -0.18 -11.89
C VAL A 59 -0.57 -0.80 -12.14
N GLU A 60 0.32 0.01 -12.69
CA GLU A 60 1.73 -0.32 -12.82
C GLU A 60 2.56 0.58 -11.91
N GLY A 61 3.54 0.00 -11.21
CA GLY A 61 4.40 0.77 -10.32
C GLY A 61 5.61 -0.01 -9.82
N ILE A 62 6.43 0.69 -9.05
CA ILE A 62 7.66 0.15 -8.46
C ILE A 62 7.42 -0.11 -6.97
N VAL A 63 7.75 -1.31 -6.49
CA VAL A 63 7.60 -1.66 -5.08
C VAL A 63 8.52 -0.80 -4.20
N ALA A 64 7.92 0.07 -3.40
CA ALA A 64 8.62 1.02 -2.53
C ALA A 64 8.70 0.55 -1.07
N ARG A 65 7.73 -0.24 -0.62
CA ARG A 65 7.69 -0.82 0.73
C ARG A 65 6.88 -2.11 0.73
N ILE A 66 7.26 -3.06 1.59
CA ILE A 66 6.55 -4.32 1.82
C ILE A 66 6.38 -4.50 3.32
N TRP A 67 5.24 -5.05 3.76
CA TRP A 67 5.01 -5.48 5.13
C TRP A 67 3.96 -6.60 5.16
N GLU A 68 4.00 -7.37 6.23
CA GLU A 68 3.06 -8.48 6.47
C GLU A 68 2.01 -8.06 7.49
N TYR A 69 0.80 -8.59 7.32
CA TYR A 69 -0.28 -8.44 8.28
C TYR A 69 -0.83 -9.82 8.65
N ARG A 70 -0.57 -10.26 9.88
CA ARG A 70 -1.03 -11.54 10.40
C ARG A 70 -2.46 -11.43 10.92
N HIS A 71 -3.26 -12.45 10.64
CA HIS A 71 -4.60 -12.65 11.17
C HIS A 71 -4.85 -14.15 11.37
N ASP A 72 -5.98 -14.52 11.98
CA ASP A 72 -6.26 -15.90 12.38
C ASP A 72 -6.23 -16.87 11.19
N ASP A 73 -6.72 -16.43 10.02
CA ASP A 73 -6.76 -17.24 8.80
C ASP A 73 -5.47 -17.23 7.95
N GLY A 74 -4.40 -16.53 8.36
CA GLY A 74 -3.16 -16.46 7.60
C GLY A 74 -2.39 -15.12 7.65
N VAL A 75 -1.57 -14.89 6.62
CA VAL A 75 -0.70 -13.71 6.53
C VAL A 75 -0.93 -12.98 5.21
N ASP A 76 -1.53 -11.80 5.30
CA ASP A 76 -1.65 -10.88 4.19
C ASP A 76 -0.30 -10.26 3.85
N PHE A 77 0.07 -10.25 2.57
CA PHE A 77 1.21 -9.48 2.09
C PHE A 77 0.73 -8.14 1.56
N VAL A 78 1.26 -7.05 2.11
CA VAL A 78 0.88 -5.70 1.72
C VAL A 78 2.12 -4.98 1.19
N ALA A 79 1.95 -4.26 0.09
CA ALA A 79 3.01 -3.46 -0.48
C ALA A 79 2.52 -2.07 -0.83
N ARG A 80 3.44 -1.11 -0.80
CA ARG A 80 3.23 0.23 -1.34
C ARG A 80 4.01 0.35 -2.62
N ILE A 81 3.32 0.66 -3.71
CA ILE A 81 3.93 0.89 -5.02
C ILE A 81 3.97 2.39 -5.33
N ALA A 82 5.09 2.81 -5.89
CA ALA A 82 5.28 4.13 -6.47
C ALA A 82 4.83 4.09 -7.93
N VAL A 83 3.80 4.85 -8.23
CA VAL A 83 3.25 5.02 -9.58
C VAL A 83 3.73 6.35 -10.12
N TYR A 84 4.22 6.33 -11.35
CA TYR A 84 4.67 7.50 -12.08
C TYR A 84 3.81 7.61 -13.33
N ASP A 85 3.19 8.77 -13.51
CA ASP A 85 2.41 9.10 -14.68
C ASP A 85 3.05 10.29 -15.43
N GLU A 86 2.67 10.46 -16.68
CA GLU A 86 3.08 11.57 -17.53
C GLU A 86 2.68 12.91 -16.91
N HIS A 87 1.55 12.97 -16.22
CA HIS A 87 1.05 14.17 -15.53
C HIS A 87 1.59 14.35 -14.11
N THR A 88 2.45 13.46 -13.63
CA THR A 88 3.03 13.59 -12.29
C THR A 88 3.91 14.84 -12.19
N PRO A 89 3.66 15.76 -11.24
CA PRO A 89 4.40 17.01 -11.14
C PRO A 89 5.88 16.75 -10.85
N VAL A 90 6.71 17.56 -11.49
CA VAL A 90 8.15 17.61 -11.24
C VAL A 90 8.38 18.29 -9.89
N ASP A 91 9.19 17.66 -9.05
CA ASP A 91 9.63 18.21 -7.78
C ASP A 91 10.61 19.37 -8.06
N PRO A 92 10.22 20.63 -7.79
CA PRO A 92 11.06 21.78 -8.12
C PRO A 92 12.27 21.91 -7.18
N LYS A 93 12.28 21.20 -6.05
CA LYS A 93 13.32 21.33 -5.01
C LYS A 93 14.42 20.28 -5.12
N ARG A 94 14.22 19.23 -5.93
CA ARG A 94 15.16 18.11 -6.02
C ARG A 94 15.45 17.78 -7.48
N ALA A 95 16.70 17.97 -7.87
CA ALA A 95 17.20 17.41 -9.12
C ALA A 95 17.01 15.87 -9.10
N GLY A 96 16.57 15.32 -10.21
CA GLY A 96 16.60 13.87 -10.39
C GLY A 96 17.98 13.42 -10.84
N ASN A 97 18.13 12.11 -11.03
CA ASN A 97 19.39 11.53 -11.47
C ASN A 97 19.47 11.51 -13.01
N PHE A 98 20.68 11.54 -13.56
CA PHE A 98 20.95 11.40 -15.00
C PHE A 98 20.25 12.45 -15.88
N GLY A 99 20.20 13.72 -15.43
CA GLY A 99 19.59 14.81 -16.17
C GLY A 99 18.06 14.77 -16.26
N ARG A 100 17.42 13.80 -15.60
CA ARG A 100 15.96 13.69 -15.54
C ARG A 100 15.42 14.45 -14.33
N ALA A 101 14.30 15.14 -14.51
CA ALA A 101 13.64 15.82 -13.42
C ALA A 101 13.01 14.79 -12.45
N ARG A 102 13.14 15.03 -11.13
CA ARG A 102 12.54 14.14 -10.13
C ARG A 102 11.02 14.34 -10.15
N ARG A 103 10.25 13.27 -10.31
CA ARG A 103 8.77 13.31 -10.26
C ARG A 103 8.24 12.84 -8.91
N ALA A 104 7.18 13.46 -8.42
CA ALA A 104 6.55 13.13 -7.15
C ALA A 104 5.65 11.89 -7.27
N ALA A 105 6.15 10.70 -6.89
CA ALA A 105 5.40 9.45 -7.04
C ALA A 105 4.01 9.46 -6.35
N HIS A 106 3.01 8.90 -7.02
CA HIS A 106 1.74 8.55 -6.39
C HIS A 106 1.88 7.19 -5.71
N TYR A 107 1.61 7.14 -4.41
CA TYR A 107 1.75 5.90 -3.66
C TYR A 107 0.41 5.18 -3.54
N ILE A 108 0.34 3.97 -4.08
CA ILE A 108 -0.83 3.10 -3.97
C ILE A 108 -0.49 1.92 -3.06
N THR A 109 -1.43 1.55 -2.19
CA THR A 109 -1.29 0.38 -1.31
C THR A 109 -2.01 -0.80 -1.94
N ILE A 110 -1.31 -1.92 -2.05
CA ILE A 110 -1.80 -3.16 -2.66
C ILE A 110 -1.73 -4.29 -1.64
N ARG A 111 -2.66 -5.23 -1.70
CA ARG A 111 -2.77 -6.37 -0.79
C ARG A 111 -2.89 -7.67 -1.58
N PHE A 112 -2.10 -8.67 -1.20
CA PHE A 112 -2.23 -10.06 -1.58
C PHE A 112 -2.82 -10.83 -0.39
N ALA A 113 -4.04 -11.30 -0.52
CA ALA A 113 -4.72 -12.05 0.53
C ALA A 113 -3.97 -13.36 0.79
N ASN A 114 -3.60 -13.63 2.04
CA ASN A 114 -2.80 -14.81 2.41
C ASN A 114 -1.50 -14.99 1.59
N GLY A 115 -0.95 -13.89 1.06
CA GLY A 115 0.27 -13.90 0.24
C GLY A 115 0.11 -14.52 -1.15
N LYS A 116 -1.12 -14.63 -1.63
CA LYS A 116 -1.45 -15.30 -2.89
C LYS A 116 -2.25 -14.38 -3.81
N THR A 117 -2.19 -14.66 -5.11
CA THR A 117 -3.14 -14.14 -6.10
C THR A 117 -4.49 -14.86 -6.00
N SER A 118 -5.50 -14.40 -6.75
CA SER A 118 -6.82 -15.06 -6.79
C SER A 118 -6.74 -16.53 -7.25
N SER A 119 -5.78 -16.87 -8.11
CA SER A 119 -5.52 -18.24 -8.56
C SER A 119 -4.77 -19.10 -7.53
N GLY A 120 -4.44 -18.55 -6.36
CA GLY A 120 -3.68 -19.24 -5.32
C GLY A 120 -2.15 -19.23 -5.53
N ALA A 121 -1.62 -18.55 -6.55
CA ALA A 121 -0.19 -18.48 -6.78
C ALA A 121 0.50 -17.66 -5.68
N ALA A 122 1.49 -18.26 -4.99
CA ALA A 122 2.25 -17.59 -3.95
C ALA A 122 3.13 -16.50 -4.55
N ILE A 123 3.09 -15.30 -3.96
CA ILE A 123 3.84 -14.15 -4.47
C ILE A 123 5.04 -13.86 -3.57
N ARG A 124 6.18 -13.60 -4.21
CA ARG A 124 7.36 -13.03 -3.57
C ARG A 124 7.61 -11.65 -4.15
N LEU A 125 7.47 -10.62 -3.32
CA LEU A 125 7.80 -9.24 -3.68
C LEU A 125 9.17 -8.86 -3.11
N GLN A 126 9.89 -8.04 -3.84
CA GLN A 126 11.12 -7.40 -3.39
C GLN A 126 11.05 -5.91 -3.71
N LEU A 127 11.79 -5.11 -2.95
CA LEU A 127 11.91 -3.67 -3.19
C LEU A 127 12.46 -3.42 -4.59
N LYS A 128 12.01 -2.33 -5.22
CA LYS A 128 12.40 -1.88 -6.56
C LYS A 128 11.95 -2.78 -7.72
N MET A 129 11.21 -3.86 -7.46
CA MET A 129 10.56 -4.62 -8.53
C MET A 129 9.50 -3.76 -9.22
N ARG A 130 9.48 -3.77 -10.55
CA ARG A 130 8.42 -3.16 -11.35
C ARG A 130 7.32 -4.18 -11.57
N ILE A 131 6.12 -3.88 -11.08
CA ILE A 131 4.99 -4.79 -11.16
C ILE A 131 3.79 -4.09 -11.77
N ARG A 132 2.97 -4.86 -12.47
CA ARG A 132 1.63 -4.47 -12.89
C ARG A 132 0.64 -5.35 -12.15
N VAL A 133 -0.33 -4.74 -11.48
CA VAL A 133 -1.33 -5.45 -10.70
C VAL A 133 -2.70 -5.17 -11.28
N VAL A 134 -3.54 -6.20 -11.26
CA VAL A 134 -4.96 -6.12 -11.58
C VAL A 134 -5.72 -6.57 -10.34
N GLY A 135 -6.70 -5.78 -9.94
CA GLY A 135 -7.41 -6.03 -8.69
C GLY A 135 -8.66 -5.18 -8.53
N GLU A 136 -9.21 -5.20 -7.33
CA GLU A 136 -10.39 -4.42 -6.94
C GLU A 136 -9.99 -3.36 -5.92
N LEU A 137 -10.55 -2.16 -6.05
CA LEU A 137 -10.39 -1.13 -5.02
C LEU A 137 -11.32 -1.44 -3.86
N ARG A 138 -10.77 -1.57 -2.65
CA ARG A 138 -11.57 -1.71 -1.43
C ARG A 138 -11.08 -0.77 -0.35
N ASP A 139 -12.01 -0.31 0.47
CA ASP A 139 -11.67 0.36 1.72
C ASP A 139 -11.43 -0.69 2.80
N LYS A 140 -10.28 -0.60 3.46
CA LYS A 140 -10.06 -1.33 4.71
C LYS A 140 -10.13 -0.33 5.85
N ALA A 141 -11.16 -0.48 6.67
CA ALA A 141 -11.27 0.22 7.94
C ALA A 141 -10.20 -0.33 8.89
N GLN A 142 -9.41 0.57 9.45
CA GLN A 142 -8.44 0.26 10.50
C GLN A 142 -8.71 1.18 11.68
N VAL A 143 -8.93 0.60 12.86
CA VAL A 143 -9.00 1.38 14.09
C VAL A 143 -7.57 1.80 14.47
N VAL A 144 -7.36 3.11 14.58
CA VAL A 144 -6.09 3.70 15.01
C VAL A 144 -6.31 4.38 16.35
N SER A 145 -5.58 3.93 17.36
CA SER A 145 -5.55 4.58 18.67
C SER A 145 -4.52 5.71 18.68
N CYS A 146 -4.85 6.84 19.29
CA CYS A 146 -3.97 7.98 19.48
C CYS A 146 -2.91 7.76 20.59
N ALA A 147 -2.28 6.58 20.66
CA ALA A 147 -1.36 6.23 21.75
C ALA A 147 0.08 6.72 21.52
N THR A 148 0.53 6.83 20.26
CA THR A 148 1.87 7.35 19.90
C THR A 148 1.88 7.72 18.42
N ASN A 149 1.89 9.01 18.08
CA ASN A 149 1.92 9.53 16.70
C ASN A 149 0.79 9.02 15.78
N CYS A 150 -0.25 9.84 15.61
CA CYS A 150 -1.22 9.70 14.52
C CYS A 150 -0.60 9.75 13.10
N SER A 151 0.69 10.06 12.99
CA SER A 151 1.45 10.16 11.73
C SER A 151 2.17 8.88 11.30
N ARG A 152 2.19 7.83 12.14
CA ARG A 152 2.74 6.51 11.75
C ARG A 152 1.69 5.43 11.94
N PRO A 153 1.47 4.53 10.96
CA PRO A 153 0.70 3.33 11.22
C PRO A 153 1.45 2.54 12.29
N VAL A 154 0.90 2.55 13.51
CA VAL A 154 1.23 1.56 14.52
C VAL A 154 0.59 0.26 14.02
N PRO A 155 1.34 -0.85 13.87
CA PRO A 155 0.71 -2.14 13.62
C PRO A 155 -0.28 -2.39 14.78
N PRO A 156 -1.52 -2.85 14.52
CA PRO A 156 -2.48 -3.01 15.59
C PRO A 156 -1.90 -3.94 16.65
N ARG A 157 -1.73 -3.41 17.87
CA ARG A 157 -1.63 -4.25 19.06
C ARG A 157 -3.05 -4.66 19.39
N TRP A 158 -3.31 -5.96 19.36
CA TRP A 158 -4.50 -6.51 19.99
C TRP A 158 -4.14 -6.85 21.43
N LEU A 159 -4.94 -6.32 22.36
CA LEU A 159 -5.06 -6.83 23.73
C LEU A 159 -5.71 -8.23 23.66
N PRO A 160 -5.40 -9.11 24.63
CA PRO A 160 -5.88 -10.50 24.65
C PRO A 160 -7.40 -10.63 24.70
#